data_AF-A0A2T2ZDD9-F1
#
_entry.id   AF-A0A2T2ZDD9-F1
#
_cell.length_a   1.000
_cell.length_b   1.000
_cell.length_c   1.000
_cell.angle_alpha   90.00
_cell.angle_beta   90.00
_cell.angle_gamma   90.00
#
_symmetry.space_group_name_H-M   'P 1'
#
loop_
_entity.id
_entity.type
_entity.pdbx_description
1 polymer ?
#
loop_
_entity_poly.entity_id
_entity_poly.type
_entity_poly.pdbx_seq_one_letter_code
_entity_poly.pdbx_strand_id
1 'polypeptide(L)' 'MSEPENAAACGAPLDTQLRLFCYLMLGSVDAADRMMRQIYRHAPDHQDDRQTEQSERARLFGIAADLCGVRNCSPH' A
#
# COMPACT_ATOMS: atom_id res chain seq x y z
N MET A 1 -26.63 12.66 18.51
CA MET A 1 -25.42 11.82 18.57
C MET A 1 -24.91 11.72 17.14
N SER A 2 -23.75 12.31 16.85
CA SER A 2 -23.15 12.26 15.52
C SER A 2 -21.95 11.33 15.62
N GLU A 3 -22.04 10.16 15.01
CA GLU A 3 -20.90 9.28 14.77
C GLU A 3 -20.47 9.48 13.32
N PRO A 4 -19.28 10.05 13.05
CA PRO A 4 -18.67 9.91 11.75
C PRO A 4 -17.20 9.55 11.92
N GLU A 5 -16.86 8.34 12.38
CA GLU A 5 -15.43 8.01 12.54
C GLU A 5 -15.10 6.51 12.44
N ASN A 6 -15.68 5.80 11.48
CA ASN A 6 -15.26 4.42 11.20
C ASN A 6 -14.71 4.17 9.79
N ALA A 7 -14.58 5.22 8.97
CA ALA A 7 -13.90 5.12 7.68
C ALA A 7 -12.38 5.36 7.78
N ALA A 8 -11.90 6.00 8.84
CA ALA A 8 -10.47 6.31 9.03
C ALA A 8 -9.67 5.19 9.72
N ALA A 9 -10.35 4.26 10.41
CA ALA A 9 -9.69 3.22 11.22
C ALA A 9 -9.26 1.98 10.43
N CYS A 10 -9.88 1.67 9.28
CA CYS A 10 -9.46 0.54 8.43
C CYS A 10 -8.22 0.86 7.56
N GLY A 11 -7.97 2.14 7.23
CA GLY A 11 -6.79 2.57 6.45
C GLY A 11 -5.49 2.61 7.26
N ALA A 12 -5.55 3.06 8.52
CA ALA A 12 -4.38 3.19 9.41
C ALA A 12 -3.57 1.88 9.65
N PRO A 13 -4.18 0.68 9.80
CA PRO A 13 -3.42 -0.57 9.93
C PRO A 13 -2.80 -1.02 8.60
N LEU A 14 -3.41 -0.67 7.46
CA LEU A 14 -2.90 -1.07 6.15
C LEU A 14 -1.66 -0.25 5.78
N ASP A 15 -1.71 1.07 5.92
CA ASP A 15 -0.57 1.97 5.74
C ASP A 15 0.64 1.56 6.56
N THR A 16 0.42 1.26 7.84
CA THR A 16 1.49 0.87 8.76
C THR A 16 2.14 -0.44 8.33
N GLN A 17 1.34 -1.42 7.89
CA GLN A 17 1.86 -2.70 7.40
C GLN A 17 2.58 -2.56 6.06
N LEU A 18 2.07 -1.72 5.16
CA LEU A 18 2.67 -1.45 3.86
C LEU A 18 4.02 -0.75 4.00
N ARG A 19 4.10 0.23 4.92
CA ARG A 19 5.33 0.94 5.26
C ARG A 19 6.36 0.00 5.87
N LEU A 20 5.94 -0.88 6.79
CA LEU A 20 6.81 -1.91 7.36
C LEU A 20 7.33 -2.87 6.29
N PHE A 21 6.46 -3.30 5.37
CA PHE A 21 6.87 -4.14 4.24
C PHE A 21 7.94 -3.46 3.38
N CYS A 22 7.71 -2.20 2.98
CA CYS A 22 8.68 -1.44 2.19
C CYS A 22 10.00 -1.25 2.95
N TYR A 23 9.93 -0.97 4.27
CA TYR A 23 11.11 -0.86 5.12
C TYR A 23 11.91 -2.17 5.18
N LEU A 24 11.22 -3.30 5.35
CA LEU A 24 11.87 -4.62 5.39
C LEU A 24 12.53 -4.97 4.05
N MET A 25 11.93 -4.56 2.92
CA MET A 25 12.48 -4.81 1.59
C MET A 25 13.65 -3.89 1.22
N LEU A 26 13.58 -2.62 1.60
CA LEU A 26 14.51 -1.58 1.15
C LEU A 26 15.59 -1.25 2.19
N GLY A 27 15.41 -1.67 3.44
CA GLY A 27 16.33 -1.41 4.55
C GLY A 27 16.44 0.07 4.95
N SER A 28 15.56 0.94 4.45
CA SER A 28 15.63 2.39 4.68
C SER A 28 14.25 2.99 4.88
N VAL A 29 14.11 3.79 5.94
CA VAL A 29 12.87 4.53 6.24
C VAL A 29 12.57 5.55 5.15
N ASP A 30 13.58 6.28 4.67
CA ASP A 30 13.39 7.27 3.60
C ASP A 30 12.99 6.63 2.27
N ALA A 31 13.53 5.43 1.97
CA ALA A 31 13.15 4.68 0.78
C ALA A 31 11.71 4.15 0.90
N ALA A 32 11.34 3.62 2.07
CA ALA A 32 9.97 3.19 2.35
C ALA A 32 8.96 4.33 2.22
N ASP A 33 9.26 5.53 2.74
CA ASP A 33 8.36 6.69 2.64
C ASP A 33 8.22 7.19 1.19
N ARG A 34 9.31 7.16 0.42
CA ARG A 34 9.25 7.44 -1.02
C ARG A 34 8.38 6.42 -1.74
N MET A 35 8.39 5.17 -1.32
CA MET A 35 7.62 4.11 -1.95
C MET A 35 6.15 4.14 -1.59
N MET A 36 5.81 4.45 -0.35
CA MET A 36 4.43 4.71 0.07
C MET A 36 3.76 5.75 -0.84
N ARG A 37 4.43 6.88 -1.09
CA ARG A 37 3.91 7.93 -2.00
C ARG A 37 3.71 7.44 -3.43
N GLN A 38 4.55 6.53 -3.92
CA GLN A 38 4.40 5.96 -5.26
C GLN A 38 3.27 4.94 -5.31
N ILE A 39 3.11 4.09 -4.29
CA ILE A 39 2.02 3.11 -4.23
C ILE A 39 0.67 3.81 -4.27
N TYR A 40 0.47 4.87 -3.49
CA TYR A 40 -0.77 5.66 -3.53
C TYR A 40 -0.97 6.43 -4.83
N ARG A 41 0.11 6.84 -5.48
CA ARG A 41 0.03 7.47 -6.81
C ARG A 41 -0.34 6.46 -7.91
N HIS A 42 0.05 5.20 -7.75
CA HIS A 42 -0.21 4.09 -8.68
C HIS A 42 -1.51 3.34 -8.40
N ALA A 43 -2.11 3.53 -7.22
CA ALA A 43 -3.45 3.08 -6.91
C ALA A 43 -4.43 4.21 -7.29
N PRO A 44 -4.91 4.30 -8.55
CA PRO A 44 -5.99 5.23 -8.85
C PRO A 44 -7.17 4.96 -7.93
N ASP A 45 -7.79 6.06 -7.50
CA ASP A 45 -9.06 6.18 -6.80
C ASP A 45 -10.15 5.54 -7.67
N HIS A 46 -10.23 4.20 -7.64
CA HIS A 46 -11.34 3.48 -8.25
C HIS A 46 -12.40 3.37 -7.17
N GLN A 47 -13.22 4.41 -7.15
CA GLN A 47 -14.55 4.52 -6.58
C GLN A 47 -15.52 3.51 -7.25
N ASP A 48 -15.07 2.28 -7.49
CA ASP A 48 -15.92 1.17 -7.92
C ASP A 48 -16.40 0.49 -6.65
N ASP A 49 -17.62 0.88 -6.28
CA ASP A 49 -18.39 0.70 -5.04
C ASP A 49 -18.60 -0.76 -4.57
N ARG A 50 -17.71 -1.69 -4.90
CA ARG A 50 -17.93 -3.13 -4.66
C ARG A 50 -16.70 -4.03 -4.58
N GLN A 51 -15.48 -3.50 -4.61
CA GLN A 51 -14.31 -4.33 -4.35
C GLN A 51 -14.06 -4.41 -2.84
N THR A 52 -14.21 -5.61 -2.30
CA THR A 52 -14.04 -5.94 -0.89
C THR A 52 -12.69 -5.45 -0.36
N GLU A 53 -12.60 -5.00 0.90
CA GLU A 53 -11.35 -4.50 1.54
C GLU A 53 -10.14 -5.45 1.36
N GLN A 54 -10.40 -6.76 1.21
CA GLN A 54 -9.36 -7.76 0.92
C GLN A 54 -8.73 -7.61 -0.48
N SER A 55 -9.52 -7.22 -1.51
CA SER A 55 -9.00 -6.92 -2.85
C SER A 55 -8.10 -5.69 -2.84
N GLU A 56 -8.46 -4.66 -2.07
CA GLU A 56 -7.65 -3.46 -1.95
C GLU A 56 -6.30 -3.75 -1.28
N ARG A 57 -6.30 -4.47 -0.16
CA ARG A 57 -5.06 -4.91 0.51
C ARG A 57 -4.17 -5.72 -0.44
N ALA A 58 -4.71 -6.74 -1.11
CA ALA A 58 -3.94 -7.57 -2.04
C ALA A 58 -3.34 -6.74 -3.19
N ARG A 59 -4.09 -5.76 -3.70
CA ARG A 59 -3.65 -4.84 -4.75
C ARG A 59 -2.50 -3.94 -4.28
N LEU A 60 -2.62 -3.29 -3.13
CA LEU A 60 -1.58 -2.39 -2.60
C LEU A 60 -0.28 -3.15 -2.30
N PHE A 61 -0.37 -4.35 -1.71
CA PHE A 61 0.80 -5.21 -1.50
C PHE A 61 1.40 -5.71 -2.81
N GLY A 62 0.58 -5.97 -3.84
CA GLY A 62 1.05 -6.32 -5.18
C GLY A 62 1.88 -5.19 -5.82
N ILE A 63 1.39 -3.95 -5.73
CA ILE A 63 2.11 -2.75 -6.22
C ILE A 63 3.39 -2.54 -5.40
N ALA A 64 3.32 -2.69 -4.07
CA ALA A 64 4.49 -2.56 -3.20
C ALA A 64 5.58 -3.59 -3.54
N ALA A 65 5.19 -4.85 -3.82
CA ALA A 65 6.12 -5.90 -4.20
C ALA A 65 6.80 -5.63 -5.56
N ASP A 66 6.05 -5.09 -6.53
CA ASP A 66 6.60 -4.68 -7.83
C ASP A 66 7.62 -3.54 -7.66
N LEU A 67 7.22 -2.47 -6.97
CA LEU A 67 8.05 -1.28 -6.77
C LEU A 67 9.28 -1.52 -5.87
N CYS A 68 9.16 -2.40 -4.87
CA CYS A 68 10.29 -2.80 -4.03
C CYS A 68 11.20 -3.84 -4.71
N GLY A 69 10.94 -4.22 -5.97
CA GLY A 69 11.79 -5.13 -6.74
C GLY A 69 11.66 -6.61 -6.38
N VAL A 70 10.61 -7.01 -5.67
CA VAL A 70 10.34 -8.41 -5.29
C VAL A 70 10.04 -9.27 -6.53
N ARG A 71 9.55 -8.65 -7.61
CA ARG A 71 9.33 -9.29 -8.91
C ARG A 71 10.10 -8.59 -10.03
N ASN A 72 11.42 -8.69 -10.01
CA ASN A 72 12.25 -8.99 -11.18
C ASN A 72 13.72 -8.59 -10.91
N CYS A 73 14.44 -9.50 -10.27
CA CYS A 73 15.75 -9.84 -10.80
C CYS A 73 15.53 -10.65 -12.09
N SER A 74 15.09 -10.00 -13.18
CA SER A 74 15.38 -10.51 -14.52
C SER A 74 16.70 -9.86 -14.94
N PRO A 75 17.77 -10.63 -15.15
CA PRO A 75 19.05 -10.10 -15.58
C PRO A 75 18.91 -9.69 -17.06
N HIS A 76 19.15 -8.42 -17.34
CA HIS A 76 19.52 -7.96 -18.68
C HIS A 76 20.92 -7.38 -18.62
#